data_AF-A0A147BIP3-F1
#
_entry.id   AF-A0A147BIP3-F1
#
_cell.length_a   1.000
_cell.length_b   1.000
_cell.length_c   1.000
_cell.angle_alpha   90.00
_cell.angle_beta   90.00
_cell.angle_gamma   90.00
#
_symmetry.space_group_name_H-M   'P 1'
#
loop_
_entity.id
_entity.type
_entity.pdbx_description
1 polymer ?
#
loop_
_entity_poly.entity_id
_entity_poly.type
_entity_poly.pdbx_seq_one_letter_code
_entity_poly.pdbx_strand_id
1 'polypeptide(L)'
;HIGIHITADLTWTAHFSYVINNTNRMLGYIRSNFSKAPSSLKRLLNRTLISSKLEYASSLRGPYREMVQNNSVRFIQSNYNRTASISSMKSSLNLETLASRRKLFRLCLFHMLFHHPYLRHDFTLPPPYNSFKLDHALKVGIPLFKTNAFFQSFFPRTSDEWSHRRSQSFQEQLSYYCIRLKA
;
A
#
# COMPACT_ATOMS: atom_id res chain seq x y z
N HIS A 1 9.67 22.96 -3.89
CA HIS A 1 8.97 22.02 -4.81
C HIS A 1 8.94 20.63 -4.17
N ILE A 2 7.78 20.03 -3.91
CA ILE A 2 7.60 18.80 -3.07
C ILE A 2 8.01 17.51 -3.82
N GLY A 3 8.90 17.58 -4.82
CA GLY A 3 9.37 16.41 -5.59
C GLY A 3 8.34 15.77 -6.53
N ILE A 4 7.18 16.40 -6.73
CA ILE A 4 6.14 15.98 -7.68
C ILE A 4 6.37 16.73 -9.00
N HIS A 5 6.43 15.98 -10.12
CA HIS A 5 6.52 16.56 -11.45
C HIS A 5 5.12 16.60 -12.07
N ILE A 6 4.55 17.80 -12.15
CA ILE A 6 3.25 18.03 -12.78
C ILE A 6 3.54 18.51 -14.20
N THR A 7 3.03 17.79 -15.20
CA THR A 7 3.14 18.18 -16.61
C THR A 7 1.85 18.86 -17.07
N ALA A 8 1.96 19.72 -18.08
CA ALA A 8 0.84 20.52 -18.59
C ALA A 8 -0.28 19.68 -19.24
N ASP A 9 0.04 18.46 -19.67
CA ASP A 9 -0.89 17.46 -20.22
C ASP A 9 -1.66 16.68 -19.13
N LEU A 10 -1.46 17.03 -17.84
CA LEU A 10 -2.03 16.32 -16.68
C LEU A 10 -1.69 14.82 -16.66
N THR A 11 -0.67 14.37 -17.41
CA THR A 11 -0.25 12.98 -17.41
C THR A 11 0.82 12.71 -16.35
N TRP A 12 0.70 11.59 -15.65
CA TRP A 12 1.66 11.23 -14.60
C TRP A 12 2.92 10.52 -15.16
N THR A 13 3.13 10.54 -16.48
CA THR A 13 4.12 9.70 -17.18
C THR A 13 5.56 10.14 -16.92
N ALA A 14 5.84 11.44 -16.93
CA ALA A 14 7.18 11.98 -16.65
C ALA A 14 7.59 11.71 -15.20
N HIS A 15 6.67 11.98 -14.25
CA HIS A 15 6.87 11.67 -12.84
C HIS A 15 7.08 10.17 -12.62
N PHE A 16 6.31 9.34 -13.32
CA PHE A 16 6.44 7.89 -13.27
C PHE A 16 7.83 7.41 -13.70
N SER A 17 8.30 7.85 -14.86
CA SER A 17 9.63 7.49 -15.38
C SER A 17 10.72 7.93 -14.43
N TYR A 18 10.59 9.12 -13.84
CA TYR A 18 11.53 9.62 -12.84
C TYR A 18 11.62 8.70 -11.59
N VAL A 19 10.48 8.36 -10.98
CA VAL A 19 10.43 7.51 -9.79
C VAL A 19 10.99 6.12 -10.09
N ILE A 20 10.63 5.52 -11.23
CA ILE A 20 11.12 4.20 -11.65
C ILE A 20 12.63 4.24 -11.89
N ASN A 21 13.15 5.25 -12.60
CA ASN A 21 14.59 5.39 -12.84
C ASN A 21 15.38 5.59 -11.55
N ASN A 22 14.89 6.44 -10.64
CA ASN A 22 15.48 6.63 -9.32
C ASN A 22 15.50 5.31 -8.52
N THR A 23 14.41 4.55 -8.57
CA THR A 23 14.31 3.26 -7.87
C THR A 23 15.24 2.22 -8.48
N ASN A 24 15.37 2.16 -9.81
CA ASN A 24 16.32 1.27 -10.50
C ASN A 24 17.77 1.61 -10.20
N ARG A 25 18.13 2.90 -10.12
CA ARG A 25 19.46 3.35 -9.69
C ARG A 25 19.77 2.85 -8.27
N MET A 26 18.81 3.00 -7.36
CA MET A 26 18.93 2.49 -5.99
C MET A 26 19.08 0.96 -5.96
N LEU A 27 18.29 0.23 -6.76
CA LEU A 27 18.42 -1.22 -6.88
C LEU A 27 19.79 -1.63 -7.42
N GLY A 28 20.32 -0.91 -8.41
CA GLY A 28 21.67 -1.10 -8.94
C GLY A 28 22.75 -0.90 -7.87
N TYR A 29 22.63 0.18 -7.08
CA TYR A 29 23.53 0.45 -5.96
C TYR A 29 23.50 -0.66 -4.90
N ILE A 30 22.31 -1.14 -4.53
CA ILE A 30 22.19 -2.25 -3.57
C ILE A 30 22.78 -3.54 -4.15
N ARG A 31 22.56 -3.79 -5.45
CA ARG A 31 23.10 -4.97 -6.14
C ARG A 31 24.61 -5.01 -6.16
N SER A 32 25.29 -3.89 -6.42
CA SER A 32 26.75 -3.85 -6.45
C SER A 32 27.36 -4.00 -5.07
N ASN A 33 26.84 -3.28 -4.07
CA ASN A 33 27.43 -3.23 -2.73
C ASN A 33 27.04 -4.43 -1.85
N PHE A 34 25.83 -4.96 -2.00
CA PHE A 34 25.26 -6.00 -1.13
C PHE A 34 24.95 -7.30 -1.89
N SER A 35 25.67 -7.58 -2.98
CA SER A 35 25.52 -8.81 -3.77
C SER A 35 25.66 -10.08 -2.93
N LYS A 36 26.67 -10.13 -2.04
CA LYS A 36 26.99 -11.28 -1.18
C LYS A 36 26.26 -11.29 0.17
N ALA A 37 25.43 -10.28 0.45
CA ALA A 37 24.70 -10.18 1.71
C ALA A 37 23.69 -11.32 1.89
N PRO A 38 23.37 -11.71 3.15
CA PRO A 38 22.34 -12.69 3.42
C PRO A 38 20.96 -12.20 2.95
N SER A 39 20.07 -13.16 2.64
CA SER A 39 18.73 -12.87 2.12
C SER A 39 17.89 -12.01 3.07
N SER A 40 18.09 -12.13 4.39
CA SER A 40 17.44 -11.31 5.42
C SER A 40 17.79 -9.82 5.29
N LEU A 41 19.08 -9.49 5.12
CA LEU A 41 19.55 -8.12 4.93
C LEU A 41 19.08 -7.55 3.58
N LYS A 42 19.16 -8.36 2.51
CA LYS A 42 18.62 -7.97 1.20
C LYS A 42 17.13 -7.65 1.29
N ARG A 43 16.34 -8.47 2.00
CA ARG A 43 14.91 -8.23 2.20
C ARG A 43 14.66 -6.93 2.96
N LEU A 44 15.43 -6.66 4.02
CA LEU A 44 15.34 -5.42 4.79
C LEU A 44 15.63 -4.19 3.91
N LEU A 45 16.76 -4.19 3.18
CA LEU A 45 17.14 -3.08 2.28
C LEU A 45 16.10 -2.83 1.18
N ASN A 46 15.55 -3.89 0.59
CA ASN A 46 14.47 -3.76 -0.40
C ASN A 46 13.20 -3.16 0.21
N ARG A 47 12.87 -3.52 1.46
CA ARG A 47 11.72 -2.96 2.17
C ARG A 47 11.93 -1.49 2.54
N THR A 48 13.12 -1.11 3.00
CA THR A 48 13.38 0.26 3.49
C THR A 48 13.66 1.26 2.38
N LEU A 49 14.38 0.88 1.31
CA LEU A 49 14.84 1.81 0.28
C LEU A 49 13.99 1.78 -0.99
N ILE A 50 13.64 0.57 -1.46
CA ILE A 50 12.93 0.39 -2.74
C ILE A 50 11.43 0.52 -2.53
N SER A 51 10.89 -0.22 -1.57
CA SER A 51 9.46 -0.18 -1.28
C SER A 51 9.00 1.20 -0.83
N SER A 52 9.78 1.93 -0.02
CA SER A 52 9.44 3.30 0.40
C SER A 52 9.33 4.27 -0.79
N LYS A 53 10.30 4.26 -1.71
CA LYS A 53 10.26 5.05 -2.96
C LYS A 53 9.04 4.72 -3.81
N LEU A 54 8.70 3.44 -3.92
CA LEU A 54 7.52 3.01 -4.66
C LEU A 54 6.22 3.36 -3.92
N GLU A 55 6.18 3.31 -2.59
CA GLU A 55 4.98 3.64 -1.80
C GLU A 55 4.67 5.13 -1.79
N TYR A 56 5.69 5.98 -1.75
CA TYR A 56 5.49 7.42 -1.94
C TYR A 56 4.74 7.70 -3.25
N ALA A 57 5.07 6.95 -4.30
CA ALA A 57 4.40 7.02 -5.59
C ALA A 57 3.17 6.10 -5.71
N SER A 58 2.55 5.64 -4.60
CA SER A 58 1.54 4.56 -4.57
C SER A 58 0.29 4.81 -5.41
N SER A 59 -0.10 6.08 -5.61
CA SER A 59 -1.16 6.51 -6.52
C SER A 59 -0.89 6.15 -7.98
N LEU A 60 0.37 5.91 -8.34
CA LEU A 60 0.83 5.51 -9.66
C LEU A 60 0.68 3.99 -9.83
N ARG A 61 -0.34 3.56 -10.57
CA ARG A 61 -0.55 2.16 -10.99
C ARG A 61 -0.05 1.98 -12.43
N GLY A 62 0.89 1.05 -12.66
CA GLY A 62 1.39 0.75 -14.00
C GLY A 62 2.31 -0.48 -14.04
N PRO A 63 2.57 -1.06 -15.24
CA PRO A 63 3.33 -2.30 -15.42
C PRO A 63 4.78 -2.20 -14.94
N TYR A 64 5.42 -1.03 -15.05
CA TYR A 64 6.83 -0.90 -14.72
C TYR A 64 7.12 -0.96 -13.21
N ARG A 65 6.14 -0.70 -12.34
CA ARG A 65 6.28 -0.95 -10.89
C ARG A 65 6.46 -2.44 -10.61
N GLU A 66 5.68 -3.30 -11.28
CA GLU A 66 5.77 -4.74 -11.11
C GLU A 66 7.11 -5.28 -11.61
N MET A 67 7.64 -4.72 -12.69
CA MET A 67 8.98 -5.02 -13.18
C MET A 67 10.06 -4.76 -12.11
N VAL A 68 10.03 -3.59 -11.45
CA VAL A 68 10.99 -3.27 -10.36
C VAL A 68 10.84 -4.25 -9.20
N GLN A 69 9.61 -4.57 -8.79
CA GLN A 69 9.37 -5.54 -7.72
C GLN A 69 9.86 -6.95 -8.07
N ASN A 70 9.65 -7.39 -9.31
CA ASN A 70 10.14 -8.68 -9.80
C ASN A 70 11.68 -8.73 -9.77
N ASN A 71 12.33 -7.64 -10.19
CA ASN A 71 13.78 -7.51 -10.14
C ASN A 71 14.34 -7.52 -8.71
N SER A 72 13.63 -6.89 -7.76
CA SER A 72 13.93 -6.95 -6.33
C SER A 72 13.82 -8.37 -5.77
N VAL A 73 12.75 -9.10 -6.11
CA VAL A 73 12.54 -10.48 -5.65
C VAL A 73 13.69 -11.39 -6.11
N ARG A 74 14.08 -11.29 -7.39
CA ARG A 74 15.22 -12.04 -7.94
C ARG A 74 16.52 -11.71 -7.22
N PHE A 75 16.73 -10.44 -6.87
CA PHE A 75 17.91 -10.02 -6.13
C PHE A 75 17.94 -10.58 -4.70
N ILE A 76 16.80 -10.57 -3.98
CA ILE A 76 16.74 -11.08 -2.60
C ILE A 76 17.09 -12.58 -2.56
N GLN A 77 16.56 -13.36 -3.50
CA GLN A 77 16.83 -14.81 -3.58
C GLN A 77 18.11 -15.17 -4.33
N SER A 78 18.80 -14.19 -4.93
CA SER A 78 19.90 -14.42 -5.87
C SER A 78 19.55 -15.41 -7.00
N ASN A 79 18.27 -15.57 -7.33
CA ASN A 79 17.80 -16.51 -8.35
C ASN A 79 17.43 -15.76 -9.64
N TYR A 80 18.30 -15.89 -10.64
CA TYR A 80 18.15 -15.24 -11.95
C TYR A 80 17.80 -16.23 -13.06
N ASN A 81 17.42 -17.47 -12.72
CA ASN A 81 17.04 -18.45 -13.72
C ASN A 81 15.78 -17.98 -14.49
N ARG A 82 15.80 -18.18 -15.81
CA ARG A 82 14.71 -17.82 -16.73
C ARG A 82 13.47 -18.67 -16.52
N THR A 83 13.62 -19.95 -16.17
CA THR A 83 12.51 -20.88 -15.95
C THR A 83 11.91 -20.80 -14.54
N ALA A 84 12.57 -20.09 -13.63
CA ALA A 84 12.10 -20.00 -12.26
C ALA A 84 10.88 -19.07 -12.14
N SER A 85 9.82 -19.58 -11.51
CA SER A 85 8.56 -18.86 -11.33
C SER A 85 8.70 -17.73 -10.31
N ILE A 86 8.55 -16.48 -10.77
CA ILE A 86 8.60 -15.29 -9.90
C ILE A 86 7.48 -15.33 -8.85
N SER A 87 6.31 -15.88 -9.18
CA SER A 87 5.21 -16.03 -8.23
C SER A 87 5.59 -16.93 -7.06
N SER A 88 6.29 -18.04 -7.33
CA SER A 88 6.83 -18.91 -6.28
C SER A 88 7.89 -18.21 -5.42
N MET A 89 8.76 -17.40 -6.04
CA MET A 89 9.74 -16.57 -5.31
C MET A 89 9.07 -15.54 -4.40
N LYS A 90 8.00 -14.90 -4.87
CA LYS A 90 7.20 -13.95 -4.07
C LYS A 90 6.56 -14.64 -2.87
N SER A 91 5.97 -15.82 -3.08
CA SER A 91 5.34 -16.61 -2.02
C SER A 91 6.35 -17.05 -0.95
N SER A 92 7.52 -17.56 -1.37
CA SER A 92 8.56 -17.99 -0.42
C SER A 92 9.17 -16.86 0.41
N LEU A 93 9.14 -15.61 -0.08
CA LEU A 93 9.61 -14.45 0.68
C LEU A 93 8.59 -13.91 1.69
N ASN A 94 7.35 -14.43 1.70
CA ASN A 94 6.22 -13.92 2.48
C ASN A 94 6.08 -12.38 2.36
N LEU A 95 6.34 -11.84 1.17
CA LEU A 95 6.19 -10.40 0.94
C LEU A 95 4.71 -10.07 0.90
N GLU A 96 4.28 -9.13 1.75
CA GLU A 96 2.93 -8.57 1.65
C GLU A 96 2.68 -8.05 0.24
N THR A 97 1.58 -8.49 -0.37
CA THR A 97 1.20 -8.01 -1.69
C THR A 97 0.93 -6.51 -1.65
N LEU A 98 1.14 -5.83 -2.78
CA LEU A 98 0.81 -4.41 -2.91
C LEU A 98 -0.67 -4.15 -2.60
N ALA A 99 -1.55 -5.08 -2.97
CA ALA A 99 -2.97 -4.99 -2.66
C ALA A 99 -3.21 -4.99 -1.14
N SER A 100 -2.54 -5.87 -0.40
CA SER A 100 -2.60 -5.92 1.05
C SER A 100 -2.06 -4.64 1.69
N ARG A 101 -0.90 -4.14 1.23
CA ARG A 101 -0.30 -2.90 1.74
C ARG A 101 -1.18 -1.68 1.48
N ARG A 102 -1.73 -1.55 0.27
CA ARG A 102 -2.67 -0.48 -0.07
C ARG A 102 -3.94 -0.56 0.77
N LYS A 103 -4.47 -1.77 0.98
CA LYS A 103 -5.61 -1.98 1.87
C LYS A 103 -5.29 -1.50 3.28
N LEU A 104 -4.14 -1.88 3.85
CA LEU A 104 -3.68 -1.43 5.16
C LEU A 104 -3.53 0.09 5.24
N PHE A 105 -2.83 0.71 4.28
CA PHE A 105 -2.65 2.16 4.23
C PHE A 105 -3.98 2.91 4.18
N ARG A 106 -4.89 2.44 3.33
CA ARG A 106 -6.23 3.01 3.17
C ARG A 106 -7.02 2.98 4.48
N LEU A 107 -6.93 1.87 5.21
CA LEU A 107 -7.58 1.71 6.50
C LEU A 107 -6.92 2.53 7.60
N CYS A 108 -5.60 2.64 7.58
CA CYS A 108 -4.89 3.54 8.47
C CYS A 108 -5.32 4.98 8.27
N LEU A 109 -5.40 5.44 7.01
CA LEU A 109 -5.88 6.78 6.71
C LEU A 109 -7.32 6.97 7.18
N PHE A 110 -8.20 5.99 6.92
CA PHE A 110 -9.58 6.04 7.38
C PHE A 110 -9.71 6.07 8.91
N HIS A 111 -8.92 5.27 9.63
CA HIS A 111 -8.83 5.31 11.09
C HIS A 111 -8.39 6.69 11.58
N MET A 112 -7.36 7.29 10.96
CA MET A 112 -6.92 8.63 11.32
C MET A 112 -8.01 9.67 11.11
N LEU A 113 -8.77 9.60 10.01
CA LEU A 113 -9.90 10.49 9.74
C LEU A 113 -11.04 10.27 10.73
N PHE A 114 -11.35 9.02 11.05
CA PHE A 114 -12.44 8.66 11.95
C PHE A 114 -12.20 9.15 13.39
N HIS A 115 -10.96 9.07 13.87
CA HIS A 115 -10.60 9.55 15.22
C HIS A 115 -10.21 11.03 15.26
N HIS A 116 -10.21 11.73 14.12
CA HIS A 116 -9.90 13.15 14.09
C HIS A 116 -11.08 13.97 14.65
N PRO A 117 -10.85 14.89 15.61
CA PRO A 117 -11.93 15.58 16.32
C PRO A 117 -12.86 16.38 15.38
N TYR A 118 -12.31 16.98 14.32
CA TYR A 118 -13.07 17.84 13.40
C TYR A 118 -13.49 17.16 12.08
N LEU A 119 -12.70 16.21 11.59
CA LEU A 119 -12.89 15.67 10.23
C LEU A 119 -13.83 14.46 10.21
N ARG A 120 -14.09 13.84 11.36
CA ARG A 120 -14.93 12.65 11.45
C ARG A 120 -16.30 12.86 10.82
N HIS A 121 -16.98 13.96 11.17
CA HIS A 121 -18.36 14.21 10.75
C HIS A 121 -18.48 14.53 9.26
N ASP A 122 -17.45 15.13 8.66
CA ASP A 122 -17.46 15.48 7.23
C ASP A 122 -17.25 14.26 6.33
N PHE A 123 -16.45 13.29 6.79
CA PHE A 123 -16.01 12.16 5.97
C PHE A 123 -16.65 10.81 6.32
N THR A 124 -17.47 10.75 7.38
CA THR A 124 -18.12 9.50 7.81
C THR A 124 -19.61 9.68 7.91
N LEU A 125 -20.36 8.72 7.37
CA LEU A 125 -21.81 8.70 7.48
C LEU A 125 -22.22 7.86 8.69
N PRO A 126 -23.30 8.22 9.40
CA PRO A 126 -23.88 7.35 10.41
C PRO A 126 -24.40 6.07 9.75
N PRO A 127 -24.26 4.90 10.39
CA PRO A 127 -24.83 3.66 9.87
C PRO A 127 -26.37 3.75 9.89
N PRO A 128 -27.06 3.31 8.82
CA PRO A 128 -28.52 3.34 8.78
C PRO A 128 -29.16 2.38 9.79
N TYR A 129 -28.44 1.33 10.17
CA TYR A 129 -28.84 0.35 11.16
C TYR A 129 -27.61 -0.26 11.84
N ASN A 130 -27.70 -0.47 13.15
CA ASN A 130 -26.66 -1.08 13.97
C ASN A 130 -27.24 -2.21 14.83
N SER A 131 -26.80 -3.44 14.58
CA SER A 131 -27.18 -4.63 15.34
C SER A 131 -26.17 -4.91 16.44
N PHE A 132 -26.59 -4.83 17.71
CA PHE A 132 -25.73 -5.14 18.86
C PHE A 132 -25.08 -6.54 18.82
N LYS A 133 -25.66 -7.51 18.10
CA LYS A 133 -25.14 -8.88 17.99
C LYS A 133 -24.20 -9.10 16.81
N LEU A 134 -24.37 -8.34 15.73
CA LEU A 134 -23.70 -8.61 14.45
C LEU A 134 -22.68 -7.53 14.09
N ASP A 135 -22.86 -6.33 14.61
CA ASP A 135 -22.08 -5.15 14.28
C ASP A 135 -21.21 -4.70 15.45
N HIS A 136 -20.08 -4.07 15.13
CA HIS A 136 -19.19 -3.48 16.11
C HIS A 136 -19.55 -2.00 16.38
N ALA A 137 -19.20 -1.49 17.56
CA ALA A 137 -19.55 -0.14 18.01
C ALA A 137 -19.05 1.00 17.11
N LEU A 138 -18.04 0.74 16.28
CA LEU A 138 -17.40 1.72 15.40
C LEU A 138 -17.85 1.60 13.93
N LYS A 139 -18.98 0.93 13.67
CA LYS A 139 -19.54 0.76 12.33
C LYS A 139 -19.88 2.13 11.70
N VAL A 140 -19.63 2.25 10.39
CA VAL A 140 -19.92 3.46 9.60
C VAL A 140 -20.92 3.17 8.49
N GLY A 141 -21.66 4.21 8.09
CA GLY A 141 -22.50 4.19 6.90
C GLY A 141 -21.67 4.17 5.63
N ILE A 142 -22.21 3.53 4.59
CA ILE A 142 -21.61 3.45 3.26
C ILE A 142 -22.29 4.51 2.38
N PRO A 143 -21.53 5.41 1.72
CA PRO A 143 -22.09 6.35 0.76
C PRO A 143 -22.83 5.63 -0.36
N LEU A 144 -23.94 6.21 -0.83
CA LEU A 144 -24.68 5.66 -1.96
C LEU A 144 -23.81 5.72 -3.24
N PHE A 145 -23.76 4.62 -3.98
CA PHE A 145 -22.99 4.51 -5.22
C PHE A 145 -23.87 3.99 -6.36
N LYS A 146 -23.70 4.58 -7.55
CA LYS A 146 -24.41 4.18 -8.78
C LYS A 146 -23.53 3.38 -9.74
N THR A 147 -22.21 3.45 -9.58
CA THR A 147 -21.23 2.80 -10.47
C THR A 147 -20.19 2.01 -9.68
N ASN A 148 -19.70 0.92 -10.26
CA ASN A 148 -18.58 0.17 -9.67
C ASN A 148 -17.31 1.02 -9.59
N ALA A 149 -17.10 1.94 -10.53
CA ALA A 149 -15.98 2.89 -10.48
C ALA A 149 -16.01 3.74 -9.21
N PHE A 150 -17.18 4.28 -8.84
CA PHE A 150 -17.32 5.04 -7.60
C PHE A 150 -17.23 4.13 -6.37
N PHE A 151 -17.80 2.91 -6.41
CA PHE A 151 -17.61 1.94 -5.33
C PHE A 151 -16.13 1.67 -5.04
N GLN A 152 -15.30 1.51 -6.08
CA GLN A 152 -13.86 1.28 -5.96
C GLN A 152 -13.04 2.51 -5.50
N SER A 153 -13.68 3.67 -5.34
CA SER A 153 -13.03 4.86 -4.80
C SER A 153 -12.71 4.70 -3.30
N PHE A 154 -12.01 5.68 -2.74
CA PHE A 154 -11.50 5.58 -1.36
C PHE A 154 -12.61 5.38 -0.33
N PHE A 155 -13.63 6.24 -0.27
CA PHE A 155 -14.61 6.23 0.81
C PHE A 155 -15.54 5.00 0.79
N PRO A 156 -16.28 4.69 -0.31
CA PRO A 156 -17.28 3.62 -0.29
C PRO A 156 -16.66 2.26 0.00
N ARG A 157 -15.55 1.95 -0.67
CA ARG A 157 -14.82 0.70 -0.44
C ARG A 157 -14.24 0.58 0.96
N THR A 158 -13.73 1.67 1.52
CA THR A 158 -13.11 1.61 2.85
C THR A 158 -14.16 1.54 3.95
N SER A 159 -15.26 2.27 3.82
CA SER A 159 -16.41 2.18 4.73
C SER A 159 -17.00 0.77 4.74
N ASP A 160 -17.16 0.17 3.56
CA ASP A 160 -17.62 -1.22 3.42
C ASP A 160 -16.66 -2.21 4.11
N GLU A 161 -15.37 -2.14 3.78
CA GLU A 161 -14.37 -3.01 4.38
C GLU A 161 -14.14 -2.75 5.88
N TRP A 162 -14.45 -1.56 6.39
CA TRP A 162 -14.38 -1.22 7.80
C TRP A 162 -15.55 -1.85 8.56
N SER A 163 -16.78 -1.66 8.07
CA SER A 163 -18.01 -2.14 8.69
C SER A 163 -18.14 -3.67 8.70
N HIS A 164 -17.51 -4.38 7.76
CA HIS A 164 -17.48 -5.85 7.74
C HIS A 164 -16.47 -6.49 8.72
N ARG A 165 -15.66 -5.69 9.45
CA ARG A 165 -14.69 -6.24 10.40
C ARG A 165 -15.29 -6.44 11.78
N ARG A 166 -15.27 -7.69 12.23
CA ARG A 166 -15.95 -8.13 13.44
C ARG A 166 -15.20 -7.88 14.75
N SER A 167 -13.91 -7.54 14.73
CA SER A 167 -13.09 -7.54 15.95
C SER A 167 -12.45 -6.19 16.29
N GLN A 168 -12.69 -5.72 17.51
CA GLN A 168 -12.05 -4.55 18.12
C GLN A 168 -10.53 -4.71 18.23
N SER A 169 -10.05 -5.95 18.41
CA SER A 169 -8.61 -6.30 18.41
C SER A 169 -7.88 -5.94 17.11
N PHE A 170 -8.59 -5.95 15.96
CA PHE A 170 -8.00 -5.57 14.68
C PHE A 170 -7.77 -4.04 14.60
N GLN A 171 -8.57 -3.24 15.30
CA GLN A 171 -8.41 -1.78 15.34
C GLN A 171 -7.22 -1.37 16.21
N GLU A 172 -6.97 -2.07 17.31
CA GLU A 172 -5.77 -1.89 18.14
C GLU A 172 -4.49 -2.26 17.37
N GLN A 173 -4.53 -3.38 16.63
CA GLN A 173 -3.44 -3.77 15.74
C GLN A 173 -3.23 -2.76 14.60
N LEU A 174 -4.30 -2.23 14.02
CA LEU A 174 -4.21 -1.14 13.04
C LEU A 174 -3.57 0.09 13.67
N SER A 175 -4.02 0.55 14.85
CA SER A 175 -3.43 1.69 15.55
C SER A 175 -1.91 1.54 15.72
N TYR A 176 -1.45 0.38 16.20
CA TYR A 176 -0.02 0.05 16.30
C TYR A 176 0.69 0.11 14.93
N TYR A 177 0.09 -0.46 13.88
CA TYR A 177 0.66 -0.48 12.54
C TYR A 177 0.71 0.93 11.91
N CYS A 178 -0.30 1.76 12.15
CA CYS A 178 -0.38 3.13 11.65
C CYS A 178 0.64 4.05 12.34
N ILE A 179 0.92 3.83 13.64
CA ILE A 179 2.01 4.51 14.36
C ILE A 179 3.36 4.12 13.75
N ARG A 180 3.55 2.82 13.45
CA ARG A 180 4.80 2.32 12.86
C ARG A 180 5.03 2.74 11.40
N LEU A 181 3.98 3.12 10.67
CA LEU A 181 4.07 3.70 9.32
C LEU A 181 4.39 5.20 9.33
N LYS A 182 4.26 5.89 10.47
CA LYS A 182 4.62 7.30 10.65
C LYS A 182 6.09 7.52 11.05
N ALA A 183 6.77 6.48 11.54
CA ALA A 183 8.18 6.48 11.93
C ALA A 183 9.07 5.92 10.81
#